data_AF-A0A6G6ZB81-F1
#
_entry.id   AF-A0A6G6ZB81-F1
#
_cell.length_a   1.000
_cell.length_b   1.000
_cell.length_c   1.000
_cell.angle_alpha   90.00
_cell.angle_beta   90.00
_cell.angle_gamma   90.00
#
_symmetry.space_group_name_H-M   'P 1'
#
loop_
_entity.id
_entity.type
_entity.pdbx_description
1 polymer ?
#
loop_
_entity_poly.entity_id
_entity_poly.type
_entity_poly.pdbx_seq_one_letter_code
_entity_poly.pdbx_strand_id
1 'polypeptide(L)' 'MIAIVPQCEPDPVWPAQVRTSCPECAAPLSLLRVIPGRAADYWTMRCDGCGGIHLDIVDRPRA' A
#
# COMPACT_ATOMS: atom_id res chain seq x y z
N MET A 1 11.99 27.93 -24.53
CA MET A 1 12.52 26.96 -23.54
C MET A 1 11.31 26.26 -22.94
N ILE A 2 11.12 24.97 -23.22
CA ILE A 2 10.02 24.19 -22.65
C ILE A 2 10.47 23.73 -21.26
N ALA A 3 9.87 24.29 -20.21
CA ALA A 3 10.09 23.84 -18.85
C ALA A 3 9.38 22.48 -18.69
N ILE A 4 10.16 21.40 -18.58
CA ILE A 4 9.66 20.09 -18.20
C ILE A 4 9.43 20.16 -16.69
N VAL A 5 8.17 20.34 -16.28
CA VAL A 5 7.79 20.23 -14.88
C VAL A 5 7.88 18.74 -14.53
N PRO A 6 8.66 18.31 -13.52
CA PRO A 6 8.60 16.94 -13.07
C PRO A 6 7.18 16.72 -12.54
N GLN A 7 6.42 15.83 -13.20
CA GLN A 7 5.12 15.42 -12.71
C GLN A 7 5.37 14.72 -11.39
N CYS A 8 4.96 15.31 -10.26
CA CYS A 8 4.86 14.57 -9.01
C CYS A 8 3.89 13.42 -9.29
N GLU A 9 4.41 12.20 -9.33
CA GLU A 9 3.58 11.01 -9.49
C GLU A 9 2.49 11.06 -8.41
N PRO A 10 1.21 10.85 -8.76
CA PRO A 10 0.16 10.86 -7.76
C PRO A 10 0.52 9.82 -6.70
N ASP A 11 0.47 10.23 -5.43
CA ASP A 11 0.64 9.29 -4.33
C ASP A 11 -0.25 8.07 -4.58
N PRO A 12 0.28 6.85 -4.40
CA PRO A 12 -0.52 5.64 -4.60
C PRO A 12 -1.80 5.77 -3.78
N VAL A 13 -2.95 5.77 -4.45
CA VAL A 13 -4.24 5.87 -3.78
C VAL A 13 -4.47 4.56 -3.04
N TRP A 14 -4.21 4.58 -1.74
CA TRP A 14 -4.48 3.44 -0.87
C TRP A 14 -5.98 3.28 -0.67
N PRO A 15 -6.52 2.06 -0.77
CA PRO A 15 -7.86 1.77 -0.29
C PRO A 15 -7.95 2.15 1.20
N ALA A 16 -9.07 2.76 1.63
CA ALA A 16 -9.25 3.21 3.02
C ALA A 16 -9.12 2.08 4.08
N GLN A 17 -9.25 0.83 3.64
CA GLN A 17 -9.12 -0.37 4.46
C GLN A 17 -7.69 -0.91 4.61
N VAL A 18 -6.70 -0.32 3.93
CA VAL A 18 -5.29 -0.72 4.05
C VAL A 18 -4.64 0.00 5.22
N ARG A 19 -3.93 -0.76 6.06
CA ARG A 19 -3.17 -0.23 7.19
C ARG A 19 -1.86 0.37 6.68
N THR A 20 -1.59 1.59 7.10
CA THR A 20 -0.37 2.32 6.71
C THR A 20 0.67 2.39 7.83
N SER A 21 0.33 1.95 9.05
CA SER A 21 1.20 1.95 10.23
C SER A 21 1.38 0.57 10.83
N CYS A 22 2.62 0.24 11.18
CA CYS A 22 2.99 -1.03 11.79
C CYS A 22 2.36 -1.17 13.19
N PRO A 23 1.66 -2.29 13.49
CA PRO A 23 1.06 -2.50 14.81
C PRO A 23 2.08 -2.70 15.93
N GLU A 24 3.34 -3.02 15.62
CA GLU A 24 4.38 -3.28 16.62
C GLU A 24 5.21 -2.05 16.96
N CYS A 25 5.54 -1.22 15.96
CA CYS A 25 6.44 -0.08 16.16
C CYS A 25 5.90 1.26 15.64
N ALA A 26 4.65 1.29 15.15
CA ALA A 26 3.98 2.46 14.58
C ALA A 26 4.65 3.10 13.34
N ALA A 27 5.79 2.57 12.88
CA ALA A 27 6.47 3.04 11.69
C ALA A 27 5.64 2.78 10.41
N PRO A 28 5.88 3.53 9.32
CA PRO A 28 5.18 3.35 8.06
C PRO A 28 5.31 1.93 7.50
N LEU A 29 4.28 1.53 6.75
CA LEU A 29 4.22 0.29 6.00
C LEU A 29 4.32 0.60 4.50
N SER A 30 5.27 -0.03 3.84
CA SER A 30 5.48 0.04 2.39
C SER A 30 4.94 -1.19 1.69
N LEU A 31 4.23 -1.02 0.57
CA LEU A 31 3.69 -2.14 -0.21
C LEU A 31 4.80 -2.92 -0.88
N LEU A 32 4.85 -4.21 -0.59
CA LEU A 32 5.78 -5.13 -1.22
C LEU A 32 5.13 -5.84 -2.41
N ARG A 33 3.88 -6.29 -2.27
CA ARG A 33 3.18 -7.05 -3.31
C ARG A 33 1.68 -7.01 -3.12
N VAL A 34 0.94 -6.89 -4.21
CA VAL A 34 -0.51 -7.19 -4.25
C VAL A 34 -0.71 -8.54 -4.93
N ILE A 35 -1.42 -9.45 -4.26
CA ILE A 35 -1.86 -10.72 -4.83
C ILE A 35 -3.34 -10.57 -5.15
N PRO A 36 -3.73 -10.53 -6.43
CA PRO A 36 -5.12 -10.34 -6.80
C PRO A 36 -5.95 -11.59 -6.50
N GLY A 37 -7.09 -11.42 -5.82
CA GLY A 37 -8.05 -12.49 -5.59
C GLY A 37 -9.40 -12.22 -6.25
N ARG A 38 -10.29 -13.21 -6.20
CA ARG A 38 -11.62 -13.12 -6.83
C ARG A 38 -12.58 -12.19 -6.08
N ALA A 39 -12.51 -12.17 -4.75
CA ALA A 39 -13.37 -11.35 -3.89
C ALA A 39 -12.60 -10.21 -3.19
N ALA A 40 -11.31 -10.42 -2.94
CA ALA A 40 -10.45 -9.47 -2.25
C ALA A 40 -9.01 -9.59 -2.77
N ASP A 41 -8.24 -8.53 -2.61
CA ASP A 41 -6.80 -8.50 -2.83
C ASP A 41 -6.05 -8.68 -1.52
N TYR A 42 -4.93 -9.39 -1.59
CA TYR A 42 -4.05 -9.61 -0.45
C TYR A 42 -2.82 -8.73 -0.61
N TRP A 43 -2.71 -7.71 0.23
CA TRP A 43 -1.66 -6.71 0.18
C TRP A 43 -0.60 -7.08 1.21
N THR A 44 0.58 -7.47 0.73
CA THR A 44 1.74 -7.75 1.57
C THR A 44 2.53 -6.46 1.76
N MET A 45 2.65 -6.02 3.00
CA MET A 45 3.30 -4.78 3.41
C MET A 45 4.57 -5.10 4.21
N ARG A 46 5.61 -4.30 4.05
CA ARG A 46 6.84 -4.36 4.86
C ARG A 46 6.93 -3.11 5.72
N CYS A 47 7.23 -3.27 6.99
CA CYS A 47 7.51 -2.15 7.88
C CYS A 47 8.89 -1.56 7.61
N ASP A 48 8.95 -0.24 7.47
CA ASP A 48 10.20 0.49 7.23
C ASP A 48 11.02 0.71 8.51
N GLY A 49 10.41 0.47 9.69
CA GLY A 49 11.08 0.55 10.99
C GLY A 49 11.67 -0.79 11.44
N CYS A 50 10.81 -1.79 11.72
CA CYS A 50 11.25 -3.08 12.25
C CYS A 50 11.51 -4.16 11.17
N GLY A 51 11.14 -3.92 9.91
CA GLY A 51 11.25 -4.90 8.84
C GLY A 51 10.17 -6.00 8.84
N GLY A 52 9.24 -5.96 9.79
CA GLY A 52 8.12 -6.91 9.89
C GLY A 52 7.25 -6.94 8.63
N ILE A 53 6.72 -8.12 8.31
CA ILE A 53 5.80 -8.32 7.17
C ILE A 53 4.37 -8.40 7.70
N HIS A 54 3.51 -7.55 7.15
CA HIS A 54 2.08 -7.51 7.47
C HIS A 54 1.26 -7.84 6.22
N LEU A 55 0.07 -8.38 6.45
CA LEU A 55 -0.87 -8.71 5.39
C LEU A 55 -2.19 -7.99 5.69
N ASP A 56 -2.68 -7.24 4.71
CA ASP A 56 -4.04 -6.69 4.72
C ASP A 56 -4.88 -7.32 3.61
N ILE A 57 -6.15 -7.51 3.91
CA ILE A 57 -7.15 -8.02 2.98
C ILE A 57 -8.01 -6.85 2.55
N VAL A 58 -8.01 -6.58 1.25
CA VAL A 58 -8.67 -5.44 0.63
C VAL A 58 -9.82 -5.98 -0.20
N ASP A 59 -11.04 -5.87 0.31
CA ASP A 59 -12.25 -6.23 -0.45
C ASP A 59 -12.28 -5.48 -1.77
N ARG A 60 -12.54 -6.22 -2.86
CA ARG A 60 -12.82 -5.60 -4.15
C ARG A 60 -14.29 -5.20 -4.20
N PRO A 61 -14.61 -4.00 -4.71
CA PRO A 61 -15.98 -3.70 -5.09
C PRO A 61 -16.48 -4.80 -6.04
N ARG A 62 -17.64 -5.39 -5.73
CA ARG A 62 -18.28 -6.31 -6.66
C ARG A 62 -18.64 -5.50 -7.91
N ALA A 63 -18.07 -5.89 -9.05
CA ALA A 63 -18.40 -5.34 -10.36
C ALA A 63 -19.87 -5.62 -10.70
#